data_AF-A0A8X7ZY99-F1
#
_entry.id   AF-A0A8X7ZY99-F1
#
_cell.length_a   1.000
_cell.length_b   1.000
_cell.length_c   1.000
_cell.angle_alpha   90.00
_cell.angle_beta   90.00
_cell.angle_gamma   90.00
#
_symmetry.space_group_name_H-M   'P 1'
#
loop_
_entity.id
_entity.type
_entity.pdbx_description
1 polymer ?
#
loop_
_entity_poly.entity_id
_entity_poly.type
_entity_poly.pdbx_seq_one_letter_code
_entity_poly.pdbx_strand_id
1 'polypeptide(L)'
;MEVKLERKDAADWSYRGEGAANIVLAYAGSSPAFIGKVMRIAKKERNGSPKCDSNESVLTEEERLLWRDVQELVASPTKEIAEQIYTQLVMSPLLGPKHVDAGMRVPVAREFLECVEKNVIKQRPPWRVDVSTFDMERDSMIIMSDHSLFPGGNCFHSKCFYIV
;
A
#
# COMPACT_ATOMS: atom_id res chain seq x y z
N MET A 1 -16.41 12.01 5.62
CA MET A 1 -15.34 12.91 5.13
C MET A 1 -14.21 12.04 4.63
N GLU A 2 -13.80 12.23 3.39
CA GLU A 2 -12.63 11.56 2.83
C GLU A 2 -11.38 12.23 3.42
N VAL A 3 -10.59 11.48 4.19
CA VAL A 3 -9.38 12.00 4.83
C VAL A 3 -8.29 12.05 3.77
N LYS A 4 -7.78 13.24 3.44
CA LYS A 4 -6.63 13.42 2.56
C LYS A 4 -5.37 13.62 3.40
N LEU A 5 -4.31 12.86 3.14
CA LEU A 5 -3.03 13.02 3.82
C LEU A 5 -2.20 14.12 3.19
N GLU A 6 -1.74 15.05 4.02
CA GLU A 6 -0.98 16.23 3.64
C GLU A 6 0.43 16.18 4.22
N ARG A 7 1.27 17.13 3.81
CA ARG A 7 2.67 17.23 4.27
C ARG A 7 2.86 17.07 5.78
N LYS A 8 1.97 17.65 6.58
CA LYS A 8 2.03 17.61 8.06
C LYS A 8 1.91 16.20 8.62
N ASP A 9 1.20 15.31 7.92
CA ASP A 9 0.90 13.95 8.37
C ASP A 9 2.09 13.02 8.12
N ALA A 10 3.09 13.42 7.33
CA ALA A 10 4.25 12.60 6.99
C ALA A 10 5.11 12.19 8.21
N ALA A 11 5.07 12.97 9.29
CA ALA A 11 5.79 12.66 10.53
C ALA A 11 5.16 11.49 11.31
N ASP A 12 3.89 11.21 11.07
CA ASP A 12 3.15 10.14 11.75
C ASP A 12 3.39 8.76 11.10
N TRP A 13 4.22 8.65 10.06
CA TRP A 13 4.49 7.39 9.36
C TRP A 13 5.96 7.00 9.49
N SER A 14 6.19 5.76 9.92
CA SER A 14 7.53 5.21 10.17
C SER A 14 7.82 4.04 9.24
N TYR A 15 9.07 3.86 8.82
CA TYR A 15 9.44 2.74 7.95
C TYR A 15 9.24 1.41 8.68
N ARG A 16 8.49 0.49 8.07
CA ARG A 16 8.28 -0.87 8.59
C ARG A 16 9.06 -1.92 7.81
N GLY A 17 9.13 -1.77 6.49
CA GLY A 17 9.84 -2.70 5.63
C GLY A 17 9.52 -2.48 4.16
N GLU A 18 10.13 -3.28 3.28
CA GLU A 18 9.86 -3.19 1.84
C GLU A 18 10.07 -4.53 1.12
N GLY A 19 9.23 -4.78 0.11
CA GLY A 19 9.40 -5.85 -0.86
C GLY A 19 10.01 -5.33 -2.17
N ALA A 20 9.93 -6.13 -3.24
CA ALA A 20 10.35 -5.68 -4.57
C ALA A 20 9.46 -4.53 -5.10
N ALA A 21 8.13 -4.68 -4.95
CA ALA A 21 7.16 -3.75 -5.54
C ALA A 21 6.70 -2.62 -4.62
N ASN A 22 6.77 -2.79 -3.29
CA ASN A 22 6.15 -1.87 -2.34
C ASN A 22 7.04 -1.57 -1.13
N ILE A 23 6.90 -0.36 -0.60
CA ILE A 23 7.40 0.10 0.70
C ILE A 23 6.21 0.13 1.66
N VAL A 24 6.42 -0.33 2.90
CA VAL A 24 5.39 -0.39 3.93
C VAL A 24 5.78 0.53 5.08
N LEU A 25 4.85 1.41 5.47
CA LEU A 25 5.01 2.33 6.58
C LEU A 25 3.99 2.03 7.66
N ALA A 26 4.41 2.00 8.93
CA ALA A 26 3.53 1.85 10.06
C ALA A 26 3.12 3.22 10.61
N TYR A 27 1.83 3.37 10.96
CA TYR A 27 1.34 4.57 11.61
C TYR A 27 1.85 4.66 13.05
N ALA A 28 2.46 5.79 13.38
CA ALA A 28 3.06 6.12 14.67
C ALA A 28 2.44 7.38 15.31
N GLY A 29 1.46 8.00 14.66
CA GLY A 29 0.74 9.15 15.20
C GLY A 29 -0.40 8.77 16.15
N SER A 30 -1.23 9.76 16.49
CA SER A 30 -2.31 9.62 17.47
C SER A 30 -3.72 9.68 16.87
N SER A 31 -3.86 9.82 15.54
CA SER A 31 -5.17 9.87 14.89
C SER A 31 -5.88 8.53 14.98
N PRO A 32 -7.09 8.44 15.59
CA PRO A 32 -7.82 7.19 15.73
C PRO A 32 -8.13 6.49 14.39
N ALA A 33 -8.19 7.25 13.29
CA ALA A 33 -8.44 6.71 11.96
C ALA A 33 -7.33 5.77 11.45
N PHE A 34 -6.09 5.95 11.94
CA PHE A 34 -4.92 5.25 11.44
C PHE A 34 -4.19 4.41 12.50
N ILE A 35 -4.62 4.46 13.77
CA ILE A 35 -4.05 3.59 14.82
C ILE A 35 -4.15 2.13 14.41
N GLY A 36 -3.03 1.43 14.47
CA GLY A 36 -2.91 0.02 14.08
C GLY A 36 -3.05 -0.23 12.57
N LYS A 37 -2.74 0.77 11.75
CA LYS A 37 -2.71 0.66 10.28
C LYS A 37 -1.29 0.78 9.73
N VAL A 38 -1.11 0.20 8.55
CA VAL A 38 0.07 0.40 7.71
C VAL A 38 -0.34 0.96 6.35
N MET A 39 0.54 1.75 5.75
CA MET A 39 0.42 2.26 4.39
C MET A 39 1.35 1.49 3.46
N ARG A 40 0.82 1.08 2.30
CA ARG A 40 1.57 0.41 1.25
C ARG A 40 1.74 1.35 0.06
N ILE A 41 2.98 1.64 -0.28
CA ILE A 41 3.37 2.60 -1.32
C ILE A 41 4.14 1.84 -2.39
N ALA A 42 3.68 1.89 -3.64
CA ALA A 42 4.41 1.22 -4.70
C ALA A 42 5.69 1.97 -5.09
N LYS A 43 6.63 1.19 -5.59
CA LYS A 43 7.93 1.65 -6.03
C LYS A 43 7.95 1.88 -7.52
N LYS A 44 8.78 2.83 -7.91
CA LYS A 44 9.23 3.04 -9.28
C LYS A 44 10.68 2.61 -9.41
N GLU A 45 10.99 1.77 -10.39
CA GLU A 45 12.37 1.37 -10.66
C GLU A 45 13.18 2.56 -11.18
N ARG A 46 14.43 2.70 -10.72
CA ARG A 46 15.31 3.80 -11.18
C ARG A 46 15.95 3.50 -12.54
N ASN A 47 16.32 2.24 -12.76
CA ASN A 47 17.07 1.79 -13.95
C ASN A 47 16.24 0.88 -14.86
N GLY A 48 14.92 0.83 -14.67
CA GLY A 48 14.04 0.11 -15.58
C GLY A 48 14.16 0.71 -16.98
N SER A 49 14.12 -0.13 -18.02
CA SER A 49 13.92 0.32 -19.39
C SER A 49 12.79 1.36 -19.42
N PRO A 50 12.88 2.43 -20.23
CA PRO A 50 11.79 3.38 -20.36
C PRO A 50 10.57 2.59 -20.84
N LYS A 51 9.65 2.27 -19.93
CA LYS A 51 8.34 1.82 -20.37
C LYS A 51 7.66 3.06 -20.94
N CYS A 52 7.58 3.02 -22.27
CA CYS A 52 6.50 3.50 -23.11
C CYS A 52 5.49 4.36 -22.35
N ASP A 53 5.44 5.64 -22.71
CA ASP A 53 4.33 6.59 -22.62
C ASP A 53 3.34 6.47 -21.45
N SER A 54 3.05 7.61 -20.84
CA SER A 54 2.02 7.86 -19.82
C SER A 54 0.58 7.47 -20.20
N ASN A 55 0.37 6.77 -21.31
CA ASN A 55 -0.89 6.22 -21.81
C ASN A 55 -0.94 4.67 -21.80
N GLU A 56 0.10 3.98 -21.29
CA GLU A 56 0.08 2.51 -21.19
C GLU A 56 -1.03 2.07 -20.23
N SER A 57 -1.96 1.24 -20.72
CA SER A 57 -3.09 0.76 -19.94
C SER A 57 -2.64 -0.06 -18.74
N VAL A 58 -3.37 0.02 -17.62
CA VAL A 58 -3.06 -0.71 -16.37
C VAL A 58 -2.88 -2.21 -16.59
N LEU A 59 -3.64 -2.77 -17.52
CA LEU A 59 -3.59 -4.16 -17.96
C LEU A 59 -3.31 -4.20 -19.46
N THR A 60 -2.53 -5.19 -19.91
CA THR A 60 -2.37 -5.48 -21.35
C THR A 60 -3.66 -6.03 -21.95
N GLU A 61 -3.77 -6.07 -23.28
CA GLU A 61 -4.95 -6.64 -23.95
C GLU A 61 -5.15 -8.13 -23.59
N GLU A 62 -4.06 -8.88 -23.45
CA GLU A 62 -4.10 -10.28 -23.03
C GLU A 62 -4.59 -10.43 -21.58
N GLU A 63 -4.12 -9.57 -20.67
CA GLU A 63 -4.58 -9.54 -19.28
C GLU A 63 -6.07 -9.15 -19.20
N ARG A 64 -6.53 -8.22 -20.03
CA ARG A 64 -7.96 -7.86 -20.11
C ARG A 64 -8.82 -9.02 -20.59
N LEU A 65 -8.35 -9.79 -21.57
CA LEU A 65 -9.05 -10.99 -22.03
C LEU A 65 -9.09 -12.08 -20.96
N LEU A 66 -8.00 -12.25 -20.20
CA LEU A 66 -7.92 -13.21 -19.09
C LEU A 66 -8.90 -12.84 -17.97
N TRP A 67 -8.99 -11.55 -17.64
CA TRP A 67 -9.82 -11.04 -16.54
C TRP A 67 -11.19 -10.52 -16.99
N ARG A 68 -11.64 -10.85 -18.20
CA ARG A 68 -12.87 -10.31 -18.82
C ARG A 68 -14.14 -10.49 -17.98
N ASP A 69 -14.16 -11.52 -17.12
CA ASP A 69 -15.31 -11.86 -16.28
C ASP A 69 -15.38 -10.97 -15.02
N VAL A 70 -14.32 -10.20 -14.72
CA VAL A 70 -14.26 -9.23 -13.61
C VAL A 70 -14.16 -7.83 -14.22
N GLN A 71 -15.32 -7.29 -14.63
CA GLN A 71 -15.39 -6.02 -15.38
C GLN A 71 -14.77 -4.84 -14.60
N GLU A 72 -14.91 -4.83 -13.28
CA GLU A 72 -14.34 -3.80 -12.41
C GLU A 72 -12.80 -3.81 -12.43
N LEU A 73 -12.19 -4.99 -12.56
CA LEU A 73 -10.74 -5.14 -12.67
C LEU A 73 -10.26 -4.63 -14.04
N VAL A 74 -10.96 -5.00 -15.11
CA VAL A 74 -10.64 -4.55 -16.48
C VAL A 74 -10.80 -3.05 -16.65
N ALA A 75 -11.80 -2.45 -16.00
CA ALA A 75 -12.08 -1.02 -16.03
C ALA A 75 -11.23 -0.20 -15.05
N SER A 76 -10.28 -0.81 -14.34
CA SER A 76 -9.46 -0.12 -13.34
C SER A 76 -8.58 0.97 -13.96
N PRO A 77 -8.62 2.23 -13.47
CA PRO A 77 -7.90 3.34 -14.07
C PRO A 77 -6.44 3.43 -13.61
N THR A 78 -6.10 2.83 -12.45
CA THR A 78 -4.72 2.74 -11.95
C THR A 78 -4.42 1.35 -11.41
N LYS A 79 -3.12 1.04 -11.29
CA LYS A 79 -2.65 -0.26 -10.79
C LYS A 79 -3.07 -0.54 -9.35
N GLU A 80 -3.20 0.49 -8.52
CA GLU A 80 -3.56 0.40 -7.10
C GLU A 80 -5.01 -0.06 -6.98
N ILE A 81 -5.85 0.48 -7.86
CA ILE A 81 -7.26 0.17 -7.94
C ILE A 81 -7.43 -1.26 -8.45
N ALA A 82 -6.68 -1.64 -9.48
CA ALA A 82 -6.64 -3.01 -9.96
C ALA A 82 -6.19 -4.00 -8.86
N GLU A 83 -5.12 -3.68 -8.11
CA GLU A 83 -4.64 -4.52 -7.00
C GLU A 83 -5.68 -4.68 -5.88
N GLN A 84 -6.37 -3.59 -5.52
CA GLN A 84 -7.44 -3.62 -4.52
C GLN A 84 -8.63 -4.47 -4.99
N ILE A 85 -9.08 -4.24 -6.23
CA ILE A 85 -10.22 -4.98 -6.82
C ILE A 85 -9.88 -6.45 -6.99
N TYR A 86 -8.67 -6.77 -7.45
CA TYR A 86 -8.19 -8.15 -7.54
C TYR A 86 -8.22 -8.82 -6.16
N THR A 87 -7.74 -8.14 -5.13
CA THR A 87 -7.74 -8.67 -3.76
C THR A 87 -9.18 -8.89 -3.25
N GLN A 88 -10.09 -7.96 -3.54
CA GLN A 88 -11.46 -7.98 -3.06
C GLN A 88 -12.36 -8.97 -3.82
N LEU A 89 -12.29 -9.03 -5.15
CA LEU A 89 -13.21 -9.78 -6.00
C LEU A 89 -12.65 -11.15 -6.43
N VAL A 90 -11.33 -11.32 -6.45
CA VAL A 90 -10.69 -12.59 -6.85
C VAL A 90 -10.15 -13.33 -5.62
N MET A 91 -9.30 -12.69 -4.82
CA MET A 91 -8.61 -13.39 -3.73
C MET A 91 -9.51 -13.65 -2.52
N SER A 92 -10.31 -12.66 -2.11
CA SER A 92 -11.16 -12.75 -0.93
C SER A 92 -12.21 -13.89 -0.99
N PRO A 93 -12.91 -14.13 -2.12
CA PRO A 93 -13.82 -15.28 -2.23
C PRO A 93 -13.14 -16.64 -2.14
N LEU A 94 -11.88 -16.74 -2.60
CA LEU A 94 -11.13 -18.00 -2.64
C LEU A 94 -10.46 -18.34 -1.30
N LEU A 95 -9.92 -17.33 -0.61
CA LEU A 95 -9.18 -17.49 0.65
C LEU A 95 -10.04 -17.24 1.90
N GLY A 96 -11.24 -16.71 1.72
CA GLY A 96 -12.16 -16.35 2.77
C GLY A 96 -11.99 -14.89 3.22
N PRO A 97 -13.08 -14.10 3.29
CA PRO A 97 -13.02 -12.67 3.60
C PRO A 97 -12.54 -12.36 5.03
N LYS A 98 -12.53 -13.36 5.92
CA LYS A 98 -12.00 -13.23 7.28
C LYS A 98 -10.48 -13.04 7.32
N HIS A 99 -9.77 -13.49 6.28
CA HIS A 99 -8.31 -13.58 6.25
C HIS A 99 -7.67 -12.68 5.20
N VAL A 100 -8.49 -11.92 4.44
CA VAL A 100 -8.03 -11.06 3.37
C VAL A 100 -8.48 -9.62 3.65
N ASP A 101 -7.51 -8.74 3.90
CA ASP A 101 -7.73 -7.28 3.98
C ASP A 101 -7.31 -6.66 2.64
N ALA A 102 -8.29 -6.22 1.84
CA ALA A 102 -8.04 -5.52 0.58
C ALA A 102 -7.51 -4.09 0.80
N GLY A 103 -7.57 -3.59 2.04
CA GLY A 103 -7.21 -2.23 2.39
C GLY A 103 -8.22 -1.19 1.92
N MET A 104 -7.97 0.07 2.30
CA MET A 104 -8.73 1.24 1.90
C MET A 104 -7.85 2.23 1.16
N ARG A 105 -8.40 2.87 0.12
CA ARG A 105 -7.72 3.94 -0.58
C ARG A 105 -7.83 5.24 0.21
N VAL A 106 -6.72 5.94 0.32
CA VAL A 106 -6.65 7.25 0.97
C VAL A 106 -5.95 8.22 0.03
N PRO A 107 -6.60 9.35 -0.34
CA PRO A 107 -5.97 10.39 -1.12
C PRO A 107 -4.74 10.96 -0.43
N VAL A 108 -3.67 11.23 -1.18
CA VAL A 108 -2.43 11.80 -0.68
C VAL A 108 -2.03 13.04 -1.47
N ALA A 109 -1.43 14.00 -0.79
CA ALA A 109 -0.77 15.14 -1.44
C ALA A 109 0.63 14.74 -1.91
N ARG A 110 1.13 15.34 -3.00
CA ARG A 110 2.49 15.08 -3.48
C ARG A 110 3.54 15.43 -2.43
N GLU A 111 3.34 16.54 -1.71
CA GLU A 111 4.22 17.02 -0.65
C GLU A 111 4.31 16.04 0.54
N PHE A 112 3.25 15.24 0.76
CA PHE A 112 3.29 14.14 1.73
C PHE A 112 4.28 13.07 1.28
N LEU A 113 4.20 12.61 0.02
CA LEU A 113 5.11 11.59 -0.51
C LEU A 113 6.57 12.04 -0.52
N GLU A 114 6.83 13.29 -0.90
CA GLU A 114 8.18 13.86 -0.86
C GLU A 114 8.76 13.90 0.57
N CYS A 115 7.94 14.22 1.56
CA CYS A 115 8.39 14.26 2.95
C CYS A 115 8.62 12.84 3.50
N VAL A 116 7.71 11.92 3.19
CA VAL A 116 7.84 10.51 3.57
C VAL A 116 9.11 9.90 2.97
N GLU A 117 9.39 10.08 1.68
CA GLU A 117 10.59 9.53 1.04
C GLU A 117 11.87 10.03 1.74
N LYS A 118 11.94 11.33 2.04
CA LYS A 118 13.06 11.92 2.79
C LYS A 118 13.21 11.35 4.20
N ASN A 119 12.10 11.09 4.90
CA ASN A 119 12.11 10.55 6.26
C ASN A 119 12.59 9.08 6.29
N VAL A 120 12.25 8.29 5.27
CA VAL A 120 12.55 6.85 5.26
C VAL A 120 13.85 6.49 4.58
N ILE A 121 14.44 7.36 3.75
CA ILE A 121 15.62 7.01 2.94
C ILE A 121 16.79 6.46 3.78
N LYS A 122 16.99 7.00 4.99
CA LYS A 122 18.05 6.56 5.93
C LYS A 122 17.74 5.23 6.63
N GLN A 123 16.48 4.80 6.62
CA GLN A 123 16.01 3.56 7.24
C GLN A 123 15.99 2.39 6.25
N ARG A 124 16.03 2.69 4.94
CA ARG A 124 16.06 1.70 3.88
C ARG A 124 17.45 1.09 3.73
N PRO A 125 17.57 -0.23 3.47
CA PRO A 125 18.87 -0.83 3.14
C PRO A 125 19.48 -0.18 1.88
N PRO A 126 20.80 0.11 1.84
CA PRO A 126 21.42 0.84 0.74
C PRO A 126 21.12 0.26 -0.66
N TRP A 127 21.26 -1.06 -0.81
CA TRP A 127 21.00 -1.74 -2.08
C TRP A 127 19.53 -1.64 -2.56
N ARG A 128 18.58 -1.36 -1.67
CA ARG A 128 17.18 -1.13 -2.03
C ARG A 128 16.93 0.31 -2.52
N VAL A 129 17.68 1.26 -1.99
CA VAL A 129 17.61 2.68 -2.38
C VAL A 129 18.10 2.86 -3.81
N ASP A 130 19.15 2.14 -4.18
CA ASP A 130 19.78 2.26 -5.50
C ASP A 130 18.89 1.76 -6.65
N VAL A 131 18.04 0.76 -6.39
CA VAL A 131 17.22 0.10 -7.44
C VAL A 131 15.82 0.69 -7.59
N SER A 132 15.30 1.37 -6.55
CA SER A 132 13.90 1.80 -6.53
C SER A 132 13.65 3.04 -5.68
N THR A 133 12.73 3.88 -6.16
CA THR A 133 12.30 5.13 -5.51
C THR A 133 10.78 5.15 -5.34
N PHE A 134 10.26 6.14 -4.62
CA PHE A 134 8.81 6.31 -4.47
C PHE A 134 8.17 6.71 -5.81
N ASP A 135 6.98 6.19 -6.10
CA ASP A 135 6.18 6.68 -7.22
C ASP A 135 5.46 7.97 -6.85
N MET A 136 6.02 9.12 -7.27
CA MET A 136 5.54 10.46 -6.90
C MET A 136 4.31 10.93 -7.68
N GLU A 137 3.93 10.22 -8.74
CA GLU A 137 2.78 10.58 -9.59
C GLU A 137 1.44 10.12 -9.02
N ARG A 138 1.45 9.43 -7.87
CA ARG A 138 0.26 8.84 -7.26
C ARG A 138 -0.51 9.83 -6.40
N ASP A 139 -1.82 9.81 -6.58
CA ASP A 139 -2.78 10.64 -5.83
C ASP A 139 -3.46 9.90 -4.67
N SER A 140 -3.25 8.58 -4.57
CA SER A 140 -3.88 7.73 -3.57
C SER A 140 -2.96 6.57 -3.16
N MET A 141 -3.12 6.12 -1.92
CA MET A 141 -2.37 5.00 -1.33
C MET A 141 -3.30 4.00 -0.66
N ILE A 142 -2.84 2.76 -0.52
CA ILE A 142 -3.59 1.72 0.19
C ILE A 142 -3.16 1.70 1.65
N ILE A 143 -4.14 1.85 2.54
CA ILE A 143 -3.99 1.68 3.99
C ILE A 143 -4.66 0.38 4.39
N MET A 144 -3.97 -0.44 5.17
CA MET A 144 -4.46 -1.74 5.61
C MET A 144 -4.16 -1.95 7.09
N SER A 145 -4.75 -2.98 7.70
CA SER A 145 -4.52 -3.31 9.09
C SER A 145 -3.08 -3.75 9.32
N ASP A 146 -2.45 -3.27 10.40
CA ASP A 146 -1.14 -3.77 10.80
C ASP A 146 -1.29 -5.15 11.42
N HIS A 147 -1.08 -6.19 10.61
CA HIS A 147 -1.19 -7.58 11.04
C HIS A 147 -0.06 -8.04 11.99
N SER A 148 0.93 -7.19 12.30
CA SER A 148 1.87 -7.44 13.41
C SER A 148 1.26 -7.14 14.77
N LEU A 149 0.11 -6.44 14.80
CA LEU A 149 -0.60 -6.09 16.01
C LEU A 149 -1.83 -6.98 16.19
N PHE A 150 -2.02 -7.48 17.41
CA PHE A 150 -3.26 -8.14 17.77
C PHE A 150 -4.23 -7.11 18.35
N PRO A 151 -5.47 -7.02 17.85
CA PRO A 151 -6.49 -6.14 18.41
C PRO A 151 -6.87 -6.64 19.80
N GLY A 152 -6.23 -6.12 20.85
CA GLY A 152 -6.44 -6.62 22.20
C GLY A 152 -5.38 -6.31 23.26
N GLY A 153 -4.48 -5.35 23.04
CA GLY A 153 -3.48 -4.96 24.06
C GLY A 153 -4.05 -4.52 25.42
N ASN A 154 -5.37 -4.47 25.58
CA ASN A 154 -6.08 -4.21 26.83
C ASN A 154 -7.19 -5.23 27.18
N CYS A 155 -7.14 -6.48 26.67
CA CYS A 155 -7.99 -7.56 27.18
C CYS A 155 -7.15 -8.62 27.88
N PHE A 156 -6.97 -8.47 29.19
CA PHE A 156 -6.73 -9.56 30.13
C PHE A 156 -7.90 -10.57 30.03
N HIS A 157 -7.94 -11.43 29.00
CA HIS A 157 -8.66 -12.72 28.98
C HIS A 157 -8.61 -13.40 27.58
N SER A 158 -7.42 -13.62 27.02
CA SER A 158 -7.20 -14.81 26.18
C SER A 158 -5.71 -14.95 25.87
N LYS A 159 -5.18 -16.15 26.15
CA LYS A 159 -3.78 -16.54 26.07
C LYS A 159 -3.14 -16.16 24.73
N CYS A 160 -2.20 -15.22 24.75
CA CYS A 160 -1.21 -15.07 23.68
C CYS A 160 -0.16 -16.16 23.86
N PHE A 161 -0.02 -17.06 22.88
CA PHE A 161 1.12 -17.96 22.80
C PHE A 161 2.28 -17.20 22.17
N TYR A 162 3.30 -16.88 22.96
CA TYR A 162 4.62 -16.51 22.45
C TYR A 162 5.32 -17.79 22.02
N ILE A 163 5.75 -17.86 20.75
CA ILE A 163 6.77 -18.83 20.33
C ILE A 163 8.11 -18.15 20.55
N VAL A 164 8.91 -18.72 21.45
CA VAL A 164 10.33 -18.40 21.68
C VAL A 164 11.16 -19.20 20.70
#